data_AF-A0A5B2Z549-F1
#
_entry.id   AF-A0A5B2Z549-F1
#
_cell.length_a   1.000
_cell.length_b   1.000
_cell.length_c   1.000
_cell.angle_alpha   90.00
_cell.angle_beta   90.00
_cell.angle_gamma   90.00
#
_symmetry.space_group_name_H-M   'P 1'
#
loop_
_entity.id
_entity.type
_entity.pdbx_description
1 polymer ?
#
loop_
_entity_poly.entity_id
_entity_poly.type
_entity_poly.pdbx_seq_one_letter_code
_entity_poly.pdbx_strand_id
1 'polypeptide(L)'
;MIKSSTNYNRDFEEDDLIIQRIESIVLSSLYGAYKIGLPRLTFNDLIEIIFSKLGNDITLDVQRTNKMASNAISSLTKRDYIMSPNNGKDFRITLSGIDELEKEDYKNLA
;
A
#
# COMPACT_ATOMS: atom_id res chain seq x y z
N MET A 1 -32.83 -28.13 -1.97
CA MET A 1 -31.38 -27.86 -1.78
C MET A 1 -31.00 -26.71 -2.70
N ILE A 2 -30.98 -25.48 -2.18
CA ILE A 2 -30.45 -24.32 -2.91
C ILE A 2 -29.04 -24.08 -2.37
N LYS A 3 -28.05 -24.08 -3.27
CA LYS A 3 -26.64 -23.89 -2.96
C LYS A 3 -26.41 -22.47 -2.43
N SER A 4 -25.77 -22.37 -1.28
CA SER A 4 -25.28 -21.13 -0.67
C SER A 4 -24.28 -20.44 -1.59
N SER A 5 -24.66 -19.30 -2.17
CA SER A 5 -23.78 -18.46 -3.02
C SER A 5 -23.27 -17.20 -2.30
N THR A 6 -23.41 -17.13 -0.98
CA THR A 6 -23.24 -15.87 -0.23
C THR A 6 -21.84 -15.61 0.33
N ASN A 7 -20.85 -16.47 0.03
CA ASN A 7 -19.47 -16.28 0.51
C ASN A 7 -18.51 -15.66 -0.51
N TYR A 8 -18.77 -15.78 -1.82
CA TYR A 8 -17.79 -15.36 -2.82
C TYR A 8 -17.61 -13.83 -2.93
N ASN A 9 -18.64 -13.03 -2.63
CA ASN A 9 -18.53 -11.56 -2.72
C ASN A 9 -17.83 -10.90 -1.52
N ARG A 10 -17.85 -11.53 -0.34
CA ARG A 10 -17.26 -10.93 0.88
C ARG A 10 -15.73 -10.97 0.87
N ASP A 11 -15.17 -12.06 0.35
CA ASP A 11 -13.71 -12.25 0.31
C ASP A 11 -13.03 -11.24 -0.64
N PHE A 12 -13.71 -10.81 -1.72
CA PHE A 12 -13.21 -9.78 -2.63
C PHE A 12 -13.22 -8.39 -2.00
N GLU A 13 -14.30 -8.03 -1.29
CA GLU A 13 -14.38 -6.74 -0.59
C GLU A 13 -13.34 -6.63 0.52
N GLU A 14 -13.06 -7.73 1.24
CA GLU A 14 -12.02 -7.78 2.26
C GLU A 14 -10.62 -7.61 1.65
N ASP A 15 -10.30 -8.34 0.59
CA ASP A 15 -9.01 -8.22 -0.11
C ASP A 15 -8.77 -6.80 -0.64
N ASP A 16 -9.80 -6.16 -1.21
CA ASP A 16 -9.72 -4.79 -1.73
C ASP A 16 -9.49 -3.76 -0.61
N LEU A 17 -10.15 -3.92 0.54
CA LEU A 17 -9.93 -3.07 1.72
C LEU A 17 -8.50 -3.23 2.28
N ILE A 18 -7.99 -4.45 2.30
CA ILE A 18 -6.61 -4.73 2.73
C ILE A 18 -5.62 -4.11 1.76
N ILE A 19 -5.86 -4.25 0.45
CA ILE A 19 -5.02 -3.63 -0.58
C ILE A 19 -5.01 -2.11 -0.40
N GLN A 20 -6.16 -1.46 -0.23
CA GLN A 20 -6.24 -0.02 0.03
C GLN A 20 -5.48 0.40 1.30
N ARG A 21 -5.57 -0.40 2.37
CA ARG A 21 -4.80 -0.17 3.59
C ARG A 21 -3.29 -0.28 3.35
N ILE A 22 -2.86 -1.28 2.57
CA ILE A 22 -1.45 -1.43 2.17
C ILE A 22 -1.01 -0.26 1.27
N GLU A 23 -1.85 0.21 0.35
CA GLU A 23 -1.56 1.38 -0.48
C GLU A 23 -1.30 2.62 0.38
N SER A 24 -2.16 2.87 1.37
CA SER A 24 -1.99 3.97 2.32
C SER A 24 -0.69 3.83 3.12
N ILE A 25 -0.36 2.63 3.60
CA ILE A 25 0.90 2.35 4.30
C ILE A 25 2.11 2.65 3.41
N VAL A 26 2.13 2.13 2.18
CA VAL A 26 3.24 2.32 1.23
C VAL A 26 3.43 3.80 0.90
N LEU A 27 2.35 4.49 0.54
CA LEU A 27 2.40 5.90 0.14
C LEU A 27 2.88 6.78 1.31
N SER A 28 2.30 6.59 2.50
CA SER A 28 2.70 7.32 3.71
C SER A 28 4.15 7.06 4.11
N SER A 29 4.63 5.83 3.93
CA SER A 29 6.01 5.46 4.28
C SER A 29 7.02 6.11 3.34
N LEU A 30 6.72 6.12 2.03
CA LEU A 30 7.57 6.78 1.04
C LEU A 30 7.57 8.31 1.21
N TYR A 31 6.42 8.90 1.59
CA TYR A 31 6.34 10.34 1.92
C TYR A 31 7.13 10.68 3.19
N GLY A 32 7.01 9.86 4.23
CA GLY A 32 7.81 10.01 5.45
C GLY A 32 9.31 9.95 5.16
N ALA A 33 9.75 8.99 4.35
CA ALA A 33 11.13 8.88 3.89
C ALA A 33 11.57 10.14 3.13
N TYR A 34 10.74 10.64 2.20
CA TYR A 34 10.98 11.88 1.48
C TYR A 34 11.16 13.09 2.41
N LYS A 35 10.28 13.28 3.41
CA LYS A 35 10.36 14.41 4.37
C LYS A 35 11.68 14.46 5.14
N ILE A 36 12.28 13.30 5.42
CA ILE A 36 13.55 13.22 6.16
C ILE A 36 14.78 13.12 5.24
N GLY A 37 14.60 13.29 3.93
CA GLY A 37 15.69 13.28 2.95
C GLY A 37 16.18 11.88 2.54
N LEU A 38 15.44 10.81 2.86
CA LEU A 38 15.71 9.48 2.33
C LEU A 38 15.10 9.34 0.94
N PRO A 39 15.89 9.08 -0.11
CA PRO A 39 15.42 9.19 -1.49
C PRO A 39 14.56 8.02 -1.95
N ARG A 40 14.59 6.87 -1.26
CA ARG A 40 13.92 5.63 -1.67
C ARG A 40 13.78 4.62 -0.52
N LEU A 41 12.82 3.72 -0.64
CA LEU A 41 12.71 2.50 0.16
C LEU A 41 12.80 1.27 -0.75
N THR A 42 13.43 0.19 -0.28
CA THR A 42 13.46 -1.08 -1.01
C THR A 42 12.12 -1.81 -0.88
N PHE A 43 11.89 -2.82 -1.74
CA PHE A 43 10.73 -3.70 -1.57
C PHE A 43 10.71 -4.34 -0.17
N ASN A 44 11.86 -4.79 0.32
CA ASN A 44 11.95 -5.44 1.63
C ASN A 44 11.60 -4.47 2.77
N ASP A 45 12.08 -3.22 2.71
CA ASP A 45 11.73 -2.19 3.71
C ASP A 45 10.22 -1.97 3.74
N LEU A 46 9.57 -1.87 2.58
CA LEU A 46 8.12 -1.71 2.49
C LEU A 46 7.39 -2.91 3.08
N ILE A 47 7.84 -4.13 2.79
CA ILE A 47 7.24 -5.35 3.33
C ILE A 47 7.37 -5.40 4.87
N GLU A 48 8.52 -5.08 5.42
CA GLU A 48 8.72 -5.01 6.88
C GLU A 48 7.79 -3.98 7.53
N ILE A 49 7.64 -2.80 6.92
CA ILE A 49 6.72 -1.76 7.41
C ILE A 49 5.26 -2.22 7.31
N ILE A 50 4.87 -2.86 6.20
CA ILE A 50 3.52 -3.41 6.02
C ILE A 50 3.21 -4.44 7.10
N PHE A 51 4.11 -5.40 7.34
CA PHE A 51 3.91 -6.39 8.41
C PHE A 51 3.82 -5.74 9.79
N SER A 52 4.68 -4.76 10.07
CA SER A 52 4.65 -4.03 11.34
C SER A 52 3.32 -3.28 11.55
N LYS A 53 2.75 -2.67 10.50
CA LYS A 53 1.51 -1.88 10.58
C LYS A 53 0.21 -2.68 10.42
N LEU A 54 0.26 -3.85 9.78
CA LEU A 54 -0.88 -4.77 9.69
C LEU A 54 -0.93 -5.76 10.86
N GLY A 55 0.19 -5.92 11.59
CA GLY A 55 0.59 -7.08 12.37
C GLY A 55 -0.26 -7.53 13.57
N ASN A 56 -1.53 -7.17 13.67
CA ASN A 56 -2.47 -7.78 14.62
C ASN A 56 -3.91 -7.94 14.11
N ASP A 57 -4.28 -7.33 12.98
CA ASP A 57 -5.70 -7.24 12.59
C ASP A 57 -6.14 -8.37 11.67
N ILE A 58 -5.21 -9.09 11.04
CA ILE A 58 -5.53 -9.98 9.92
C ILE A 58 -4.61 -11.21 9.95
N THR A 59 -5.20 -12.39 9.92
CA THR A 59 -4.51 -13.67 9.68
C THR A 59 -4.06 -13.76 8.22
N LEU A 60 -3.14 -12.87 7.81
CA LEU A 60 -2.47 -12.94 6.51
C LEU A 60 -1.17 -13.70 6.70
N ASP A 61 -1.04 -14.80 5.96
CA ASP A 61 0.27 -15.43 5.80
C ASP A 61 1.19 -14.56 4.95
N VAL A 62 2.48 -14.89 4.96
CA VAL A 62 3.52 -14.12 4.26
C VAL A 62 3.28 -14.08 2.75
N GLN A 63 2.80 -15.17 2.15
CA GLN A 63 2.57 -15.23 0.70
C GLN A 63 1.40 -14.34 0.29
N ARG A 64 0.29 -14.37 1.03
CA ARG A 64 -0.88 -13.52 0.78
C ARG A 64 -0.52 -12.04 0.93
N THR A 65 0.23 -11.68 1.97
CA THR A 65 0.70 -10.30 2.19
C THR A 65 1.59 -9.81 1.05
N ASN A 66 2.56 -10.63 0.61
CA ASN A 66 3.44 -10.29 -0.51
C ASN A 66 2.66 -10.06 -1.80
N LYS A 67 1.64 -10.89 -2.07
CA LYS A 67 0.76 -10.74 -3.24
C LYS A 67 -0.03 -9.43 -3.16
N MET A 68 -0.65 -9.13 -2.03
CA MET A 68 -1.42 -7.91 -1.82
C MET A 68 -0.53 -6.66 -1.89
N ALA A 69 0.67 -6.70 -1.30
CA ALA A 69 1.65 -5.63 -1.39
C ALA A 69 2.09 -5.38 -2.84
N SER A 70 2.32 -6.44 -3.61
CA SER A 70 2.64 -6.32 -5.05
C SER A 70 1.50 -5.66 -5.83
N ASN A 71 0.24 -6.02 -5.52
CA ASN A 71 -0.93 -5.41 -6.14
C ASN A 71 -1.05 -3.93 -5.79
N ALA A 72 -0.90 -3.58 -4.50
CA ALA A 72 -0.93 -2.20 -4.02
C ALA A 72 0.16 -1.35 -4.69
N ILE A 73 1.39 -1.85 -4.75
CA ILE A 73 2.52 -1.17 -5.41
C ILE A 73 2.24 -0.97 -6.90
N SER A 74 1.70 -1.99 -7.59
CA SER A 74 1.33 -1.88 -9.01
C SER A 74 0.25 -0.83 -9.22
N SER A 75 -0.78 -0.81 -8.37
CA SER A 75 -1.88 0.15 -8.40
C SER A 75 -1.40 1.60 -8.17
N LEU A 76 -0.56 1.83 -7.15
CA LEU A 76 0.04 3.14 -6.90
C LEU A 76 0.94 3.60 -8.05
N THR A 77 1.70 2.68 -8.66
CA THR A 77 2.55 2.99 -9.82
C THR A 77 1.72 3.37 -11.03
N LYS A 78 0.60 2.67 -11.30
CA LYS A 78 -0.32 3.00 -12.40
C LYS A 78 -0.98 4.37 -12.24
N ARG A 79 -1.20 4.81 -11.00
CA ARG A 79 -1.71 6.15 -10.66
C ARG A 79 -0.62 7.24 -10.62
N ASP A 80 0.62 6.88 -10.96
CA ASP A 80 1.79 7.75 -10.88
C ASP A 80 2.13 8.25 -9.48
N TYR A 81 1.56 7.70 -8.39
CA TYR A 81 1.87 8.16 -7.03
C TYR A 81 3.25 7.71 -6.54
N ILE A 82 3.73 6.58 -7.07
CA ILE A 82 5.06 6.06 -6.78
C ILE A 82 5.73 5.63 -8.09
N MET A 83 7.06 5.57 -8.08
CA MET A 83 7.84 5.05 -9.20
C MET A 83 8.91 4.07 -8.71
N SER A 84 9.30 3.14 -9.59
CA SER A 84 10.41 2.23 -9.35
C SER A 84 11.50 2.36 -10.42
N PRO A 85 12.52 3.20 -10.19
CA PRO A 85 13.58 3.43 -11.17
C PRO A 85 14.50 2.22 -11.39
N ASN A 86 14.50 1.25 -10.46
CA ASN A 86 15.39 0.09 -10.46
C ASN A 86 14.63 -1.23 -10.67
N ASN A 87 13.68 -1.28 -11.60
CA ASN A 87 12.93 -2.48 -11.97
C ASN A 87 12.30 -3.22 -10.77
N GLY A 88 11.67 -2.49 -9.86
CA GLY A 88 11.01 -3.05 -8.67
C GLY A 88 11.90 -3.26 -7.45
N LYS A 89 13.20 -2.93 -7.51
CA LYS A 89 14.10 -3.06 -6.35
C LYS A 89 13.89 -1.97 -5.30
N ASP A 90 13.73 -0.73 -5.78
CA ASP A 90 13.52 0.44 -4.94
C ASP A 90 12.32 1.24 -5.44
N PHE A 91 11.66 1.93 -4.51
CA PHE A 91 10.48 2.74 -4.74
C PHE A 91 10.69 4.14 -4.19
N ARG A 92 10.10 5.11 -4.87
CA ARG A 92 10.12 6.52 -4.50
C ARG A 92 8.72 7.09 -4.67
N ILE A 93 8.36 8.04 -3.81
CA ILE A 93 7.15 8.84 -4.04
C ILE A 93 7.40 9.83 -5.18
N THR A 94 6.38 10.07 -6.00
CA THR A 94 6.41 11.10 -7.05
C THR A 94 5.89 12.43 -6.52
N LEU A 95 5.94 13.48 -7.34
CA LEU A 95 5.30 14.76 -7.01
C LEU A 95 3.78 14.61 -6.88
N SER A 96 3.14 13.83 -7.76
CA SER A 96 1.69 13.59 -7.70
C SER A 96 1.28 12.81 -6.44
N GLY A 97 2.11 11.86 -5.99
CA GLY A 97 1.91 11.16 -4.71
C GLY A 97 2.08 12.07 -3.49
N ILE A 98 3.03 13.00 -3.53
CA ILE A 98 3.22 14.02 -2.48
C ILE A 98 1.98 14.92 -2.40
N ASP A 99 1.55 15.48 -3.54
CA ASP A 99 0.41 16.38 -3.61
C ASP A 99 -0.88 15.73 -3.07
N GLU A 100 -1.06 14.43 -3.31
CA GLU A 100 -2.22 13.69 -2.80
C GLU A 100 -2.24 13.64 -1.28
N LEU A 101 -1.12 13.25 -0.65
CA LEU A 101 -1.01 13.19 0.80
C LEU A 101 -1.11 14.57 1.46
N GLU A 102 -0.54 15.60 0.86
CA GLU A 102 -0.61 16.97 1.40
C GLU A 102 -2.03 17.54 1.36
N LYS A 103 -2.84 17.18 0.35
CA LYS A 103 -4.26 17.54 0.31
C LYS A 103 -5.04 16.85 1.42
N GLU A 104 -4.74 15.58 1.73
CA GLU A 104 -5.38 14.86 2.82
C GLU A 104 -4.98 15.42 4.19
N ASP A 105 -3.68 15.67 4.41
CA ASP A 105 -3.16 16.28 5.64
C ASP A 105 -3.81 17.65 5.88
N TYR A 106 -3.93 18.50 4.85
CA TYR A 106 -4.56 19.82 4.97
C TYR A 106 -6.05 19.74 5.34
N LYS A 107 -6.80 18.80 4.74
CA LYS A 107 -8.22 18.59 5.05
C LYS A 107 -8.45 18.11 6.49
N ASN A 108 -7.50 17.39 7.07
CA ASN A 108 -7.58 16.88 8.44
C ASN A 108 -7.16 17.91 9.51
N LEU A 109 -6.59 19.04 9.10
CA LEU A 109 -6.19 20.15 9.98
C LEU A 109 -7.20 21.30 10.02
N ALA A 110 -8.13 21.36 9.05
CA ALA A 110 -9.16 22.39 8.92
C ALA A 110 -10.49 21.97 9.55
#